data_AF-A0A1Y1QGP5-F1
#
_entry.id   AF-A0A1Y1QGP5-F1
#
_cell.length_a   1.000
_cell.length_b   1.000
_cell.length_c   1.000
_cell.angle_alpha   90.00
_cell.angle_beta   90.00
_cell.angle_gamma   90.00
#
_symmetry.space_group_name_H-M   'P 1'
#
loop_
_entity.id
_entity.type
_entity.pdbx_description
1 polymer ?
#
loop_
_entity_poly.entity_id
_entity_poly.type
_entity_poly.pdbx_seq_one_letter_code
_entity_poly.pdbx_strand_id
1 'polypeptide(L)'
;MSKRLELPIGIQDFEKLRTDNLLYVDKTQAIHGLLSKSGYYFLSRPRRFGKSLTLSTIRAIFEGKRELFSGLWIEDQWDWNKVHPVVQLSINKLDYQGKGLEAALQAGLQDHANHYQVELVSSTLKSQFSELLEKLAKQHGKVVLLIDEYDKPLIDYLDDMPLAKANQRVMKTFYSVIKDSDPYLQFLLITGVSKFSKVSIFSDLNHLFDLTFARDAVALTGYTQAELEHYFQDYMQETAAYLQLSHEGLLEKLREWYNGYSWDGRTRVYNPFSILSFFRDSAFRNYWFETGTPNFLPKLMKKQQLLEVDGVEMDELGFSSYDIEKLQVLPVLLQTGYLTIQEKLEYGLFRLGYPNREVRASMLTYLIAEMRHDEAITTTPTVVSLHRAFAANDLEQVIKLVKSIFKTIPSHIFIKEAESYYHSLIHLVFHYLGLYTESEVNTNDGRLDCVVKTPTHIYVIEFKLNKSADEAMQQIKDKGYAEKYRADPRPKVLVGVNFSSETKTVEGWKTEALE
;
A
#
# COMPACT_ATOMS: atom_id res chain seq x y z
N MET A 1 0.25 -9.45 -38.14
CA MET A 1 0.09 -8.72 -36.86
C MET A 1 0.56 -9.65 -35.76
N SER A 2 1.57 -9.26 -34.99
CA SER A 2 1.97 -10.03 -33.81
C SER A 2 0.76 -10.13 -32.88
N LYS A 3 0.43 -11.33 -32.40
CA LYS A 3 -0.70 -11.53 -31.49
C LYS A 3 -0.32 -10.92 -30.15
N ARG A 4 -1.07 -9.89 -29.71
CA ARG A 4 -0.89 -9.25 -28.40
C ARG A 4 -0.95 -10.31 -27.29
N LEU A 5 0.05 -10.31 -26.40
CA LEU A 5 0.11 -11.25 -25.27
C LEU A 5 -0.99 -10.95 -24.25
N GLU A 6 -1.57 -11.98 -23.64
CA GLU A 6 -2.60 -11.82 -22.61
C GLU A 6 -2.01 -11.33 -21.27
N LEU A 7 -2.82 -10.60 -20.49
CA LEU A 7 -2.41 -10.04 -19.20
C LEU A 7 -2.42 -11.11 -18.08
N PRO A 8 -1.33 -11.33 -17.33
CA PRO A 8 -1.23 -12.37 -16.30
C PRO A 8 -1.90 -11.97 -14.96
N ILE A 9 -3.17 -11.55 -14.97
CA ILE A 9 -3.85 -11.07 -13.77
C ILE A 9 -4.03 -12.21 -12.76
N GLY A 10 -3.41 -12.07 -11.59
CA GLY A 10 -3.47 -13.07 -10.51
C GLY A 10 -2.55 -14.26 -10.71
N ILE A 11 -1.79 -14.32 -11.81
CA ILE A 11 -0.79 -15.37 -12.03
C ILE A 11 0.48 -15.02 -11.26
N GLN A 12 0.91 -15.93 -10.39
CA GLN A 12 2.11 -15.79 -9.55
C GLN A 12 3.16 -16.87 -9.85
N ASP A 13 2.82 -17.84 -10.70
CA ASP A 13 3.71 -18.92 -11.10
C ASP A 13 4.35 -18.57 -12.44
N PHE A 14 5.68 -18.45 -12.44
CA PHE A 14 6.47 -18.05 -13.60
C PHE A 14 6.40 -19.09 -14.72
N GLU A 15 6.46 -20.37 -14.38
CA GLU A 15 6.39 -21.46 -15.36
C GLU A 15 5.06 -21.45 -16.11
N LYS A 16 3.94 -21.34 -15.39
CA LYS A 16 2.62 -21.13 -16.00
C LYS A 16 2.59 -19.88 -16.88
N LEU A 17 3.10 -18.75 -16.38
CA LEU A 17 3.13 -17.48 -17.13
C LEU A 17 3.84 -17.63 -18.49
N ARG A 18 4.99 -18.31 -18.51
CA ARG A 18 5.79 -18.53 -19.72
C ARG A 18 5.17 -19.57 -20.65
N THR A 19 4.64 -20.66 -20.10
CA THR A 19 4.01 -21.75 -20.87
C THR A 19 2.73 -21.26 -21.57
N ASP A 20 1.92 -20.46 -20.87
CA ASP A 20 0.70 -19.86 -21.41
C ASP A 20 0.98 -18.65 -22.32
N ASN A 21 2.26 -18.31 -22.55
CA ASN A 21 2.72 -17.18 -23.36
C ASN A 21 2.02 -15.85 -22.97
N LEU A 22 1.99 -15.57 -21.67
CA LEU A 22 1.42 -14.33 -21.12
C LEU A 22 2.48 -13.21 -21.08
N LEU A 23 2.01 -11.96 -20.98
CA LEU A 23 2.88 -10.80 -20.86
C LEU A 23 3.76 -10.90 -19.62
N TYR A 24 5.08 -10.85 -19.80
CA TYR A 24 6.07 -10.78 -18.72
C TYR A 24 6.89 -9.50 -18.85
N VAL A 25 7.00 -8.74 -17.76
CA VAL A 25 7.97 -7.63 -17.67
C VAL A 25 9.27 -8.23 -17.16
N ASP A 26 10.31 -8.24 -17.99
CA ASP A 26 11.57 -8.90 -17.68
C ASP A 26 12.33 -8.19 -16.53
N LYS A 27 12.44 -8.89 -15.40
CA LYS A 27 13.21 -8.46 -14.21
C LYS A 27 14.50 -9.25 -14.03
N THR A 28 14.83 -10.12 -14.97
CA THR A 28 15.86 -11.15 -14.79
C THR A 28 17.26 -10.57 -14.69
N GLN A 29 17.53 -9.39 -15.24
CA GLN A 29 18.78 -8.65 -15.02
C GLN A 29 18.98 -8.26 -13.55
N ALA A 30 17.96 -7.69 -12.91
CA ALA A 30 18.02 -7.34 -11.49
C ALA A 30 18.14 -8.59 -10.62
N ILE A 31 17.38 -9.65 -10.96
CA ILE A 31 17.47 -10.95 -10.28
C ILE A 31 18.89 -11.52 -10.38
N HIS A 32 19.49 -11.54 -11.57
CA HIS A 32 20.85 -12.02 -11.77
C HIS A 32 21.87 -11.31 -10.87
N GLY A 33 21.74 -9.99 -10.70
CA GLY A 33 22.58 -9.21 -9.77
C GLY A 33 22.48 -9.66 -8.30
N LEU A 34 21.32 -10.17 -7.88
CA LEU A 34 21.11 -10.77 -6.57
C LEU A 34 21.69 -12.18 -6.50
N LEU A 35 21.47 -13.00 -7.53
CA LEU A 35 21.92 -14.39 -7.56
C LEU A 35 23.44 -14.53 -7.69
N SER A 36 24.10 -13.53 -8.27
CA SER A 36 25.57 -13.48 -8.42
C SER A 36 26.30 -13.28 -7.09
N LYS A 37 25.59 -12.89 -6.03
CA LYS A 37 26.12 -12.67 -4.69
C LYS A 37 25.60 -13.82 -3.80
N SER A 38 26.50 -14.52 -3.11
CA SER A 38 26.07 -15.42 -2.04
C SER A 38 25.50 -14.55 -0.91
N GLY A 39 24.22 -14.71 -0.58
CA GLY A 39 23.60 -13.84 0.41
C GLY A 39 22.24 -14.31 0.89
N TYR A 40 21.91 -13.87 2.11
CA TYR A 40 20.61 -14.04 2.73
C TYR A 40 19.87 -12.72 2.64
N TYR A 41 18.73 -12.75 1.97
CA TYR A 41 18.00 -11.57 1.58
C TYR A 41 16.62 -11.51 2.21
N PHE A 42 16.21 -10.29 2.52
CA PHE A 42 14.86 -9.97 2.94
C PHE A 42 14.27 -8.89 2.02
N LEU A 43 13.04 -9.08 1.56
CA LEU A 43 12.32 -8.09 0.78
C LEU A 43 10.91 -7.86 1.35
N SER A 44 10.67 -6.68 1.88
CA SER A 44 9.32 -6.21 2.21
C SER A 44 8.77 -5.37 1.05
N ARG A 45 7.60 -5.77 0.54
CA ARG A 45 6.81 -4.99 -0.42
C ARG A 45 5.33 -5.16 -0.11
N PRO A 46 4.47 -4.17 -0.42
CA PRO A 46 3.03 -4.31 -0.25
C PRO A 46 2.46 -5.52 -1.02
N ARG A 47 1.23 -5.90 -0.70
CA ARG A 47 0.52 -7.00 -1.41
C ARG A 47 0.47 -6.71 -2.91
N ARG A 48 0.46 -7.77 -3.73
CA ARG A 48 0.30 -7.68 -5.20
C ARG A 48 1.38 -6.88 -5.95
N PHE A 49 2.57 -6.72 -5.37
CA PHE A 49 3.73 -6.12 -6.04
C PHE A 49 4.55 -7.08 -6.92
N GLY A 50 4.21 -8.37 -6.93
CA GLY A 50 4.94 -9.38 -7.72
C GLY A 50 5.99 -10.18 -6.95
N LYS A 51 6.04 -10.07 -5.61
CA LYS A 51 6.97 -10.84 -4.76
C LYS A 51 6.97 -12.34 -5.06
N SER A 52 5.80 -12.97 -5.06
CA SER A 52 5.63 -14.40 -5.32
C SER A 52 6.07 -14.80 -6.73
N LEU A 53 5.82 -13.93 -7.73
CA LEU A 53 6.30 -14.13 -9.10
C LEU A 53 7.83 -14.04 -9.18
N THR A 54 8.44 -13.10 -8.47
CA THR A 54 9.91 -13.01 -8.35
C THR A 54 10.49 -14.28 -7.72
N LEU A 55 9.88 -14.81 -6.64
CA LEU A 55 10.30 -16.07 -6.03
C LEU A 55 10.15 -17.26 -6.99
N SER A 56 9.03 -17.35 -7.71
CA SER A 56 8.81 -18.40 -8.72
C SER A 56 9.82 -18.31 -9.87
N THR A 57 10.18 -17.09 -10.29
CA THR A 57 11.23 -16.86 -11.30
C THR A 57 12.59 -17.34 -10.79
N ILE A 58 12.97 -16.99 -9.55
CA ILE A 58 14.22 -17.44 -8.92
C ILE A 58 14.26 -18.96 -8.79
N ARG A 59 13.15 -19.58 -8.38
CA ARG A 59 13.03 -21.05 -8.34
C ARG A 59 13.34 -21.66 -9.70
N ALA A 60 12.70 -21.18 -10.77
CA ALA A 60 12.91 -21.72 -12.12
C ALA A 60 14.37 -21.55 -12.61
N ILE A 61 15.05 -20.47 -12.24
CA ILE A 61 16.49 -20.27 -12.54
C ILE A 61 17.33 -21.35 -11.85
N PHE A 62 17.14 -21.56 -10.55
CA PHE A 62 17.92 -22.54 -9.78
C PHE A 62 17.54 -24.00 -10.07
N GLU A 63 16.33 -24.27 -10.56
CA GLU A 63 15.92 -25.57 -11.08
C GLU A 63 16.47 -25.87 -12.49
N GLY A 64 17.15 -24.90 -13.13
CA GLY A 64 17.77 -25.10 -14.44
C GLY A 64 16.80 -25.11 -15.62
N LYS A 65 15.58 -24.56 -15.47
CA LYS A 65 14.50 -24.57 -16.48
C LYS A 65 14.74 -23.55 -17.61
N ARG A 66 15.86 -23.68 -18.33
CA ARG A 66 16.34 -22.72 -19.35
C ARG A 66 15.28 -22.37 -20.38
N GLU A 67 14.49 -23.34 -20.80
CA GLU A 67 13.43 -23.20 -21.82
C GLU A 67 12.40 -22.11 -21.47
N LEU A 68 12.16 -21.85 -20.19
CA LEU A 68 11.23 -20.80 -19.74
C LEU A 68 11.78 -19.39 -19.95
N PHE A 69 13.09 -19.25 -20.12
CA PHE A 69 13.79 -17.97 -20.19
C PHE A 69 14.10 -17.51 -21.62
N SER A 70 13.61 -18.23 -22.63
CA SER A 70 13.85 -17.85 -24.03
C SER A 70 13.41 -16.40 -24.31
N GLY A 71 14.34 -15.59 -24.82
CA GLY A 71 14.13 -14.17 -25.12
C GLY A 71 14.18 -13.23 -23.92
N LEU A 72 14.51 -13.72 -22.72
CA LEU A 72 14.73 -12.92 -21.52
C LEU A 72 16.24 -12.65 -21.34
N TRP A 73 16.58 -11.55 -20.68
CA TRP A 73 17.96 -11.10 -20.50
C TRP A 73 18.86 -12.17 -19.89
N ILE A 74 18.37 -12.95 -18.94
CA ILE A 74 19.17 -13.95 -18.21
C ILE A 74 19.51 -15.21 -19.02
N GLU A 75 18.84 -15.47 -20.14
CA GLU A 75 19.04 -16.69 -20.94
C GLU A 75 20.52 -16.98 -21.23
N ASP A 76 21.27 -15.95 -21.61
CA ASP A 76 22.69 -16.04 -21.96
C ASP A 76 23.63 -15.57 -20.85
N GLN A 77 23.08 -15.19 -19.69
CA GLN A 77 23.85 -14.61 -18.58
C GLN A 77 23.96 -15.56 -17.38
N TRP A 78 23.34 -16.74 -17.46
CA TRP A 78 23.34 -17.74 -16.38
C TRP A 78 23.95 -19.07 -16.82
N ASP A 79 24.64 -19.73 -15.89
CA ASP A 79 25.13 -21.09 -16.08
C ASP A 79 24.04 -22.10 -15.69
N TRP A 80 23.28 -22.55 -16.68
CA TRP A 80 22.15 -23.48 -16.52
C TRP A 80 22.54 -24.87 -16.00
N ASN A 81 23.84 -25.19 -15.93
CA ASN A 81 24.28 -26.42 -15.28
C ASN A 81 24.33 -26.29 -13.74
N LYS A 82 24.23 -25.07 -13.19
CA LYS A 82 24.16 -24.81 -11.75
C LYS A 82 22.75 -25.01 -11.23
N VAL A 83 22.39 -26.28 -11.07
CA VAL A 83 21.09 -26.70 -10.51
C VAL A 83 21.22 -26.92 -9.00
N HIS A 84 20.23 -26.45 -8.25
CA HIS A 84 20.17 -26.57 -6.79
C HIS A 84 18.78 -27.06 -6.35
N PRO A 85 18.67 -27.86 -5.26
CA PRO A 85 17.38 -28.17 -4.67
C PRO A 85 16.76 -26.89 -4.10
N VAL A 86 15.51 -26.60 -4.47
CA VAL A 86 14.74 -25.45 -3.99
C VAL A 86 13.71 -25.91 -2.97
N VAL A 87 13.73 -25.28 -1.79
CA VAL A 87 12.70 -25.40 -0.75
C VAL A 87 11.92 -24.10 -0.72
N GLN A 88 10.70 -24.10 -1.24
CA GLN A 88 9.83 -22.93 -1.25
C GLN A 88 8.67 -23.08 -0.27
N LEU A 89 8.60 -22.24 0.75
CA LEU A 89 7.52 -22.21 1.73
C LEU A 89 6.66 -20.96 1.51
N SER A 90 5.40 -21.17 1.11
CA SER A 90 4.41 -20.09 1.06
C SER A 90 3.49 -20.23 2.27
N ILE A 91 3.69 -19.38 3.28
CA ILE A 91 2.99 -19.52 4.57
C ILE A 91 1.47 -19.40 4.41
N ASN A 92 1.02 -18.60 3.46
CA ASN A 92 -0.39 -18.45 3.09
C ASN A 92 -1.06 -19.74 2.60
N LYS A 93 -0.29 -20.69 2.07
CA LYS A 93 -0.82 -21.98 1.62
C LYS A 93 -0.89 -23.03 2.74
N LEU A 94 -0.30 -22.73 3.90
CA LEU A 94 -0.29 -23.62 5.05
C LEU A 94 -1.57 -23.44 5.88
N ASP A 95 -2.13 -24.54 6.35
CA ASP A 95 -3.32 -24.54 7.21
C ASP A 95 -2.96 -24.24 8.69
N TYR A 96 -2.33 -23.09 8.94
CA TYR A 96 -1.99 -22.67 10.30
C TYR A 96 -3.20 -22.19 11.10
N GLN A 97 -4.29 -21.80 10.42
CA GLN A 97 -5.53 -21.39 11.08
C GLN A 97 -6.30 -22.60 11.64
N GLY A 98 -6.32 -23.74 10.93
CA GLY A 98 -6.98 -24.97 11.38
C GLY A 98 -6.12 -25.82 12.31
N LYS A 99 -4.81 -25.95 12.03
CA LYS A 99 -3.92 -26.90 12.73
C LYS A 99 -2.93 -26.25 13.71
N GLY A 100 -2.85 -24.92 13.72
CA GLY A 100 -1.79 -24.19 14.39
C GLY A 100 -0.51 -24.11 13.54
N LEU A 101 0.28 -23.06 13.75
CA LEU A 101 1.43 -22.74 12.90
C LEU A 101 2.52 -23.81 12.90
N GLU A 102 2.80 -24.41 14.05
CA GLU A 102 3.86 -25.42 14.17
C GLU A 102 3.55 -26.65 13.32
N ALA A 103 2.37 -27.26 13.49
CA ALA A 103 1.95 -28.42 12.72
C ALA A 103 1.84 -28.11 11.21
N ALA A 104 1.39 -26.90 10.86
CA ALA A 104 1.29 -26.48 9.47
C ALA A 104 2.67 -26.34 8.80
N LEU A 105 3.67 -25.82 9.52
CA LEU A 105 5.07 -25.78 9.05
C LEU A 105 5.65 -27.19 8.92
N GLN A 106 5.42 -28.08 9.89
CA GLN A 106 5.88 -29.47 9.80
C GLN A 106 5.32 -30.18 8.57
N ALA A 107 4.03 -30.00 8.27
CA ALA A 107 3.42 -30.53 7.06
C ALA A 107 4.08 -29.98 5.79
N GLY A 108 4.34 -28.67 5.72
CA GLY A 108 5.03 -28.07 4.58
C GLY A 108 6.47 -28.56 4.39
N LEU A 109 7.20 -28.86 5.48
CA LEU A 109 8.51 -29.50 5.40
C LEU A 109 8.41 -30.94 4.89
N GLN A 110 7.40 -31.69 5.36
CA GLN A 110 7.17 -33.06 4.92
C GLN A 110 6.80 -33.14 3.44
N ASP A 111 6.05 -32.18 2.91
CA ASP A 111 5.73 -32.10 1.47
C ASP A 111 7.00 -31.98 0.63
N HIS A 112 7.95 -31.12 1.04
CA HIS A 112 9.25 -31.01 0.38
C HIS A 112 10.10 -32.27 0.55
N ALA A 113 10.10 -32.87 1.74
CA ALA A 113 10.81 -34.12 1.97
C ALA A 113 10.30 -35.23 1.04
N ASN A 114 8.98 -35.35 0.89
CA ASN A 114 8.35 -36.30 -0.04
C ASN A 114 8.71 -36.00 -1.50
N HIS A 115 8.71 -34.73 -1.90
CA HIS A 115 9.07 -34.31 -3.26
C HIS A 115 10.50 -34.74 -3.64
N TYR A 116 11.45 -34.56 -2.73
CA TYR A 116 12.85 -34.98 -2.91
C TYR A 116 13.14 -36.42 -2.47
N GLN A 117 12.12 -37.19 -2.08
CA GLN A 117 12.26 -38.57 -1.61
C GLN A 117 13.21 -38.72 -0.41
N VAL A 118 13.16 -37.74 0.50
CA VAL A 118 13.88 -37.70 1.77
C VAL A 118 12.95 -38.12 2.90
N GLU A 119 13.37 -39.07 3.73
CA GLU A 119 12.67 -39.41 4.97
C GLU A 119 13.10 -38.44 6.10
N LEU A 120 12.15 -37.91 6.86
CA LEU A 120 12.41 -37.13 8.07
C LEU A 120 12.11 -37.99 9.29
N VAL A 121 13.07 -38.16 10.18
CA VAL A 121 12.94 -39.03 11.37
C VAL A 121 12.75 -38.20 12.65
N SER A 122 13.15 -36.92 12.61
CA SER A 122 13.00 -36.00 13.73
C SER A 122 11.53 -35.71 14.04
N SER A 123 11.22 -35.49 15.33
CA SER A 123 9.84 -35.24 15.81
C SER A 123 9.50 -33.76 16.00
N THR A 124 10.50 -32.90 16.20
CA THR A 124 10.26 -31.46 16.45
C THR A 124 10.40 -30.65 15.16
N LEU A 125 9.66 -29.54 15.05
CA LEU A 125 9.74 -28.64 13.90
C LEU A 125 11.17 -28.18 13.60
N LYS A 126 11.92 -27.79 14.64
CA LYS A 126 13.30 -27.30 14.52
C LYS A 126 14.22 -28.38 13.94
N SER A 127 14.16 -29.59 14.50
CA SER A 127 15.01 -30.71 14.07
C SER A 127 14.63 -31.20 12.68
N GLN A 128 13.33 -31.27 12.35
CA GLN A 128 12.86 -31.64 11.01
C GLN A 128 13.37 -30.67 9.94
N PHE A 129 13.34 -29.37 10.21
CA PHE A 129 13.82 -28.38 9.26
C PHE A 129 15.34 -28.51 9.02
N SER A 130 16.11 -28.65 10.10
CA SER A 130 17.55 -28.87 10.01
C SER A 130 17.89 -30.15 9.25
N GLU A 131 17.18 -31.24 9.55
CA GLU A 131 17.35 -32.55 8.93
C GLU A 131 17.06 -32.49 7.43
N LEU A 132 15.98 -31.80 7.02
CA LEU A 132 15.64 -31.59 5.62
C LEU A 132 16.79 -30.89 4.86
N LEU A 133 17.25 -29.74 5.38
CA LEU A 133 18.30 -28.95 4.73
C LEU A 133 19.61 -29.75 4.61
N GLU A 134 20.01 -30.46 5.66
CA GLU A 134 21.22 -31.27 5.66
C GLU A 134 21.13 -32.43 4.66
N LYS A 135 20.01 -33.17 4.65
CA LYS A 135 19.84 -34.32 3.74
C LYS A 135 19.78 -33.88 2.28
N LEU A 136 19.05 -32.81 1.98
CA LEU A 136 19.02 -32.24 0.62
C LEU A 136 20.41 -31.77 0.18
N ALA A 137 21.14 -31.07 1.06
CA ALA A 137 22.48 -30.61 0.75
C ALA A 137 23.46 -31.74 0.42
N LYS A 138 23.37 -32.87 1.15
CA LYS A 138 24.19 -34.06 0.91
C LYS A 138 23.83 -34.78 -0.39
N GLN A 139 22.55 -34.82 -0.76
CA GLN A 139 22.08 -35.59 -1.92
C GLN A 139 22.11 -34.79 -3.24
N HIS A 140 21.81 -33.50 -3.18
CA HIS A 140 21.54 -32.67 -4.35
C HIS A 140 22.41 -31.40 -4.42
N GLY A 141 23.26 -31.15 -3.42
CA GLY A 141 24.03 -29.92 -3.29
C GLY A 141 23.26 -28.82 -2.53
N LYS A 142 23.93 -27.69 -2.31
CA LYS A 142 23.44 -26.61 -1.44
C LYS A 142 22.01 -26.15 -1.81
N VAL A 143 21.18 -25.93 -0.79
CA VAL A 143 19.75 -25.63 -0.90
C VAL A 143 19.47 -24.15 -1.13
N VAL A 144 18.51 -23.87 -2.01
CA VAL A 144 17.91 -22.54 -2.20
C VAL A 144 16.63 -22.48 -1.37
N LEU A 145 16.59 -21.60 -0.38
CA LEU A 145 15.45 -21.45 0.52
C LEU A 145 14.66 -20.18 0.19
N LEU A 146 13.39 -20.36 -0.19
CA LEU A 146 12.50 -19.26 -0.59
C LEU A 146 11.29 -19.24 0.35
N ILE A 147 11.04 -18.12 1.03
CA ILE A 147 9.97 -18.01 2.02
C ILE A 147 9.07 -16.83 1.65
N ASP A 148 7.80 -17.12 1.38
CA ASP A 148 6.79 -16.15 0.97
C ASP A 148 5.74 -15.93 2.06
N GLU A 149 5.27 -14.68 2.18
CA GLU A 149 4.31 -14.21 3.19
C GLU A 149 4.67 -14.62 4.62
N TYR A 150 5.95 -14.49 4.98
CA TYR A 150 6.49 -14.93 6.26
C TYR A 150 5.73 -14.38 7.47
N ASP A 151 5.22 -13.15 7.37
CA ASP A 151 4.59 -12.35 8.43
C ASP A 151 3.08 -12.59 8.56
N LYS A 152 2.48 -13.36 7.65
CA LYS A 152 1.04 -13.59 7.61
C LYS A 152 0.45 -14.16 8.92
N PRO A 153 1.08 -15.14 9.60
CA PRO A 153 0.58 -15.67 10.87
C PRO A 153 0.62 -14.67 12.04
N LEU A 154 1.27 -13.52 11.88
CA LEU A 154 1.19 -12.42 12.84
C LEU A 154 0.10 -11.42 12.45
N ILE A 155 0.06 -11.04 11.17
CA ILE A 155 -0.87 -10.04 10.66
C ILE A 155 -2.33 -10.49 10.83
N ASP A 156 -2.62 -11.76 10.55
CA ASP A 156 -3.98 -12.31 10.64
C ASP A 156 -4.54 -12.32 12.08
N TYR A 157 -3.67 -12.22 13.09
CA TYR A 157 -4.02 -12.25 14.51
C TYR A 157 -3.63 -10.97 15.25
N LEU A 158 -3.50 -9.83 14.57
CA LEU A 158 -3.24 -8.55 15.24
C LEU A 158 -4.34 -8.14 16.23
N ASP A 159 -5.57 -8.61 16.02
CA ASP A 159 -6.70 -8.43 16.94
C ASP A 159 -6.72 -9.50 18.08
N ASP A 160 -5.87 -10.54 18.01
CA ASP A 160 -5.69 -11.60 19.02
C ASP A 160 -4.21 -11.71 19.44
N MET A 161 -3.79 -10.77 20.30
CA MET A 161 -2.40 -10.64 20.75
C MET A 161 -1.81 -11.92 21.40
N PRO A 162 -2.54 -12.67 22.25
CA PRO A 162 -2.05 -13.96 22.76
C PRO A 162 -1.65 -14.93 21.65
N LEU A 163 -2.49 -15.10 20.61
CA LEU A 163 -2.22 -16.00 19.51
C LEU A 163 -1.10 -15.47 18.60
N ALA A 164 -1.07 -14.16 18.33
CA ALA A 164 0.03 -13.53 17.59
C ALA A 164 1.39 -13.76 18.28
N LYS A 165 1.45 -13.64 19.62
CA LYS A 165 2.66 -13.93 20.41
C LYS A 165 3.05 -15.41 20.38
N ALA A 166 2.07 -16.32 20.41
CA ALA A 166 2.33 -17.75 20.27
C ALA A 166 2.96 -18.06 18.90
N ASN A 167 2.38 -17.53 17.81
CA ASN A 167 2.91 -17.67 16.46
C ASN A 167 4.32 -17.06 16.33
N GLN A 168 4.56 -15.89 16.93
CA GLN A 168 5.88 -15.26 16.94
C GLN A 168 6.96 -16.17 17.56
N ARG A 169 6.63 -16.90 18.64
CA ARG A 169 7.57 -17.84 19.28
C ARG A 169 7.87 -19.03 18.37
N VAL A 170 6.84 -19.62 17.75
CA VAL A 170 7.01 -20.72 16.78
C VAL A 170 7.90 -20.29 15.63
N MET A 171 7.64 -19.11 15.06
CA MET A 171 8.45 -18.54 13.99
C MET A 171 9.90 -18.33 14.44
N LYS A 172 10.14 -17.73 15.61
CA LYS A 172 11.51 -17.52 16.11
C LYS A 172 12.29 -18.84 16.18
N THR A 173 11.66 -19.89 16.70
CA THR A 173 12.24 -21.24 16.73
C THR A 173 12.53 -21.77 15.32
N PHE A 174 11.57 -21.62 14.40
CA PHE A 174 11.70 -22.08 13.02
C PHE A 174 12.87 -21.41 12.27
N TYR A 175 12.93 -20.08 12.28
CA TYR A 175 13.95 -19.34 11.54
C TYR A 175 15.34 -19.41 12.18
N SER A 176 15.45 -19.74 13.47
CA SER A 176 16.75 -19.95 14.13
C SER A 176 17.60 -21.04 13.47
N VAL A 177 16.97 -22.02 12.81
CA VAL A 177 17.64 -23.12 12.09
C VAL A 177 18.53 -22.62 10.95
N ILE A 178 18.13 -21.53 10.30
CA ILE A 178 18.81 -20.99 9.12
C ILE A 178 20.26 -20.60 9.46
N LYS A 179 20.51 -20.08 10.67
CA LYS A 179 21.83 -19.65 11.12
C LYS A 179 22.84 -20.80 11.09
N ASP A 180 22.46 -21.94 11.67
CA ASP A 180 23.33 -23.11 11.81
C ASP A 180 23.39 -23.93 10.51
N SER A 181 22.51 -23.63 9.56
CA SER A 181 22.40 -24.31 8.25
C SER A 181 23.21 -23.66 7.14
N ASP A 182 24.04 -22.65 7.45
CA ASP A 182 24.85 -21.93 6.45
C ASP A 182 25.67 -22.83 5.50
N PRO A 183 26.33 -23.92 5.99
CA PRO A 183 27.05 -24.84 5.10
C PRO A 183 26.16 -25.52 4.05
N TYR A 184 24.86 -25.64 4.33
CA TYR A 184 23.87 -26.32 3.51
C TYR A 184 23.11 -25.38 2.58
N LEU A 185 23.24 -24.06 2.74
CA LEU A 185 22.48 -23.07 1.97
C LEU A 185 23.31 -22.44 0.85
N GLN A 186 22.67 -22.31 -0.31
CA GLN A 186 23.18 -21.59 -1.48
C GLN A 186 22.67 -20.14 -1.49
N PHE A 187 21.38 -19.97 -1.20
CA PHE A 187 20.67 -18.71 -1.33
C PHE A 187 19.44 -18.72 -0.41
N LEU A 188 19.12 -17.56 0.18
CA LEU A 188 17.90 -17.36 0.94
C LEU A 188 17.23 -16.06 0.51
N LEU A 189 15.93 -16.12 0.20
CA LEU A 189 15.09 -14.93 0.09
C LEU A 189 13.80 -15.11 0.88
N ILE A 190 13.61 -14.23 1.86
CA ILE A 190 12.39 -14.13 2.65
C ILE A 190 11.62 -12.89 2.20
N THR A 191 10.33 -13.03 1.93
CA THR A 191 9.48 -11.91 1.54
C THR A 191 8.18 -11.85 2.32
N GLY A 192 7.64 -10.63 2.46
CA GLY A 192 6.39 -10.35 3.16
C GLY A 192 5.93 -8.93 2.95
N VAL A 193 4.91 -8.52 3.72
CA VAL A 193 4.38 -7.14 3.66
C VAL A 193 5.12 -6.25 4.65
N SER A 194 5.30 -6.72 5.87
CA SER A 194 5.75 -5.96 7.02
C SER A 194 7.14 -6.35 7.49
N LYS A 195 7.73 -5.49 8.34
CA LYS A 195 8.96 -5.78 9.09
C LYS A 195 8.71 -6.06 10.58
N PHE A 196 7.45 -6.17 11.03
CA PHE A 196 7.09 -6.41 12.44
C PHE A 196 7.87 -7.57 13.07
N SER A 197 8.17 -8.56 12.25
CA SER A 197 8.83 -9.79 12.63
C SER A 197 10.35 -9.76 12.49
N LYS A 198 10.95 -8.85 11.72
CA LYS A 198 12.40 -8.93 11.45
C LYS A 198 13.25 -8.79 12.72
N VAL A 199 12.98 -7.79 13.55
CA VAL A 199 13.79 -7.52 14.76
C VAL A 199 13.59 -8.59 15.84
N SER A 200 12.41 -9.21 15.91
CA SER A 200 12.05 -10.19 16.95
C SER A 200 12.25 -11.66 16.55
N ILE A 201 12.08 -11.98 15.26
CA ILE A 201 12.11 -13.34 14.71
C ILE A 201 13.46 -13.65 14.06
N PHE A 202 14.06 -12.66 13.40
CA PHE A 202 15.37 -12.80 12.76
C PHE A 202 16.50 -12.26 13.64
N SER A 203 16.27 -12.08 14.95
CA SER A 203 17.31 -11.62 15.89
C SER A 203 18.56 -12.50 15.87
N ASP A 204 18.39 -13.77 15.52
CA ASP A 204 19.49 -14.74 15.45
C ASP A 204 20.16 -14.79 14.05
N LEU A 205 19.59 -14.11 13.04
CA LEU A 205 20.07 -14.04 11.65
C LEU A 205 20.81 -12.74 11.36
N ASN A 206 22.03 -12.62 11.91
CA ASN A 206 22.84 -11.39 11.84
C ASN A 206 23.35 -11.02 10.43
N HIS A 207 23.13 -11.86 9.41
CA HIS A 207 23.61 -11.65 8.03
C HIS A 207 22.48 -11.44 7.01
N LEU A 208 21.24 -11.16 7.47
CA LEU A 208 20.08 -10.94 6.59
C LEU A 208 20.06 -9.52 6.00
N PHE A 209 20.45 -9.40 4.72
CA PHE A 209 20.50 -8.14 3.99
C PHE A 209 19.10 -7.67 3.58
N ASP A 210 18.77 -6.41 3.88
CA ASP A 210 17.45 -5.83 3.57
C ASP A 210 17.44 -5.20 2.18
N LEU A 211 16.78 -5.87 1.23
CA LEU A 211 16.60 -5.37 -0.12
C LEU A 211 15.53 -4.27 -0.23
N THR A 212 14.74 -4.04 0.83
CA THR A 212 13.58 -3.13 0.77
C THR A 212 13.98 -1.73 0.31
N PHE A 213 15.12 -1.23 0.80
CA PHE A 213 15.65 0.11 0.53
C PHE A 213 16.96 0.07 -0.29
N ALA A 214 17.39 -1.11 -0.73
CA ALA A 214 18.63 -1.28 -1.47
C ALA A 214 18.47 -0.74 -2.90
N ARG A 215 19.41 0.13 -3.32
CA ARG A 215 19.39 0.82 -4.62
C ARG A 215 19.22 -0.15 -5.80
N ASP A 216 19.89 -1.30 -5.76
CA ASP A 216 19.87 -2.31 -6.81
C ASP A 216 18.60 -3.18 -6.81
N ALA A 217 17.73 -3.07 -5.80
CA ALA A 217 16.49 -3.84 -5.68
C ALA A 217 15.21 -2.99 -5.58
N VAL A 218 15.30 -1.65 -5.63
CA VAL A 218 14.14 -0.75 -5.50
C VAL A 218 13.03 -1.10 -6.51
N ALA A 219 13.42 -1.36 -7.76
CA ALA A 219 12.51 -1.72 -8.86
C ALA A 219 12.50 -3.22 -9.19
N LEU A 220 12.98 -4.10 -8.29
CA LEU A 220 12.92 -5.56 -8.46
C LEU A 220 11.48 -6.05 -8.63
N THR A 221 10.55 -5.35 -8.00
CA THR A 221 9.09 -5.55 -8.05
C THR A 221 8.42 -4.26 -8.47
N GLY A 222 7.21 -4.33 -9.03
CA GLY A 222 6.57 -3.16 -9.64
C GLY A 222 7.08 -2.88 -11.05
N TYR A 223 6.37 -2.01 -11.77
CA TYR A 223 6.77 -1.57 -13.11
C TYR A 223 7.29 -0.15 -13.07
N THR A 224 8.43 0.14 -13.67
CA THR A 224 8.89 1.50 -13.90
C THR A 224 8.10 2.13 -15.05
N GLN A 225 8.21 3.45 -15.22
CA GLN A 225 7.63 4.13 -16.37
C GLN A 225 8.14 3.56 -17.70
N ALA A 226 9.45 3.32 -17.81
CA ALA A 226 10.06 2.80 -19.02
C ALA A 226 9.59 1.38 -19.34
N GLU A 227 9.46 0.51 -18.32
CA GLU A 227 8.91 -0.83 -18.50
C GLU A 227 7.44 -0.79 -18.91
N LEU A 228 6.66 0.10 -18.30
CA LEU A 228 5.26 0.27 -18.64
C LEU A 228 5.10 0.66 -20.13
N GLU A 229 5.83 1.67 -20.59
CA GLU A 229 5.79 2.13 -21.98
C GLU A 229 6.32 1.09 -22.98
N HIS A 230 7.32 0.29 -22.58
CA HIS A 230 7.90 -0.74 -23.43
C HIS A 230 6.99 -1.98 -23.58
N TYR A 231 6.57 -2.57 -22.46
CA TYR A 231 5.86 -3.86 -22.48
C TYR A 231 4.37 -3.74 -22.76
N PHE A 232 3.75 -2.57 -22.53
CA PHE A 232 2.31 -2.38 -22.66
C PHE A 232 1.90 -1.52 -23.87
N GLN A 233 2.80 -1.32 -24.84
CA GLN A 233 2.56 -0.44 -25.99
C GLN A 233 1.25 -0.76 -26.73
N ASP A 234 0.97 -2.04 -27.03
CA ASP A 234 -0.26 -2.46 -27.71
C ASP A 234 -1.51 -2.15 -26.87
N TYR A 235 -1.46 -2.45 -25.56
CA TYR A 235 -2.54 -2.14 -24.63
C TYR A 235 -2.78 -0.63 -24.51
N MET A 236 -1.73 0.18 -24.48
CA MET A 236 -1.84 1.64 -24.44
C MET A 236 -2.54 2.20 -25.66
N GLN A 237 -2.23 1.70 -26.86
CA GLN A 237 -2.86 2.17 -28.09
C GLN A 237 -4.37 1.88 -28.10
N GLU A 238 -4.76 0.65 -27.76
CA GLU A 238 -6.16 0.25 -27.71
C GLU A 238 -6.94 1.00 -26.63
N THR A 239 -6.39 1.09 -25.41
CA THR A 239 -7.03 1.79 -24.30
C THR A 239 -7.14 3.30 -24.58
N ALA A 240 -6.13 3.93 -25.19
CA ALA A 240 -6.20 5.34 -25.57
C ALA A 240 -7.32 5.60 -26.59
N ALA A 241 -7.45 4.74 -27.60
CA ALA A 241 -8.53 4.83 -28.58
C ALA A 241 -9.90 4.62 -27.94
N TYR A 242 -10.04 3.62 -27.07
CA TYR A 242 -11.29 3.34 -26.36
C TYR A 242 -11.73 4.49 -25.46
N LEU A 243 -10.79 5.06 -24.70
CA LEU A 243 -11.05 6.18 -23.78
C LEU A 243 -11.09 7.56 -24.46
N GLN A 244 -10.83 7.62 -25.77
CA GLN A 244 -10.71 8.87 -26.54
C GLN A 244 -9.70 9.85 -25.93
N LEU A 245 -8.56 9.33 -25.50
CA LEU A 245 -7.44 10.10 -24.95
C LEU A 245 -6.28 10.14 -25.93
N SER A 246 -5.50 11.23 -25.90
CA SER A 246 -4.18 11.21 -26.49
C SER A 246 -3.27 10.23 -25.73
N HIS A 247 -2.22 9.75 -26.38
CA HIS A 247 -1.23 8.90 -25.72
C HIS A 247 -0.62 9.58 -24.49
N GLU A 248 -0.27 10.86 -24.60
CA GLU A 248 0.24 11.66 -23.47
C GLU A 248 -0.79 11.81 -22.35
N GLY A 249 -2.06 12.07 -22.67
CA GLY A 249 -3.13 12.18 -21.68
C GLY A 249 -3.43 10.85 -20.96
N LEU A 250 -3.27 9.71 -21.65
CA LEU A 250 -3.33 8.39 -21.02
C LEU A 250 -2.17 8.20 -20.03
N LEU A 251 -0.93 8.53 -20.43
CA LEU A 251 0.25 8.41 -19.56
C LEU A 251 0.16 9.33 -18.33
N GLU A 252 -0.33 10.56 -18.50
CA GLU A 252 -0.55 11.49 -17.39
C GLU A 252 -1.55 10.93 -16.38
N LYS A 253 -2.70 10.43 -16.84
CA LYS A 253 -3.69 9.81 -15.97
C LYS A 253 -3.19 8.51 -15.33
N LEU A 254 -2.43 7.69 -16.05
CA LEU A 254 -1.79 6.50 -15.48
C LEU A 254 -0.84 6.88 -14.34
N ARG A 255 -0.04 7.95 -14.52
CA ARG A 255 0.85 8.46 -13.47
C ARG A 255 0.06 8.93 -12.26
N GLU A 256 -0.97 9.75 -12.46
CA GLU A 256 -1.85 10.26 -11.38
C GLU A 256 -2.50 9.11 -10.60
N TRP A 257 -3.04 8.11 -11.31
CA TRP A 257 -3.83 7.05 -10.70
C TRP A 257 -3.00 5.95 -10.05
N TYR A 258 -1.90 5.54 -10.68
CA TYR A 258 -1.26 4.27 -10.35
C TYR A 258 0.25 4.36 -10.09
N ASN A 259 0.91 5.47 -10.43
CA ASN A 259 2.35 5.65 -10.17
C ASN A 259 2.62 6.41 -8.88
N GLY A 260 3.71 6.07 -8.21
CA GLY A 260 4.27 6.94 -7.16
C GLY A 260 4.92 6.19 -6.00
N TYR A 261 4.77 4.87 -5.95
CA TYR A 261 5.47 4.04 -4.97
C TYR A 261 6.99 4.16 -5.14
N SER A 262 7.68 4.44 -4.04
CA SER A 262 9.13 4.51 -3.94
C SER A 262 9.60 4.08 -2.56
N TRP A 263 10.81 3.53 -2.54
CA TRP A 263 11.55 3.21 -1.31
C TRP A 263 12.82 4.04 -1.17
N ASP A 264 13.21 4.82 -2.18
CA ASP A 264 14.40 5.68 -2.16
C ASP A 264 14.07 7.16 -2.39
N GLY A 265 12.80 7.51 -2.56
CA GLY A 265 12.31 8.85 -2.92
C GLY A 265 12.64 9.29 -4.34
N ARG A 266 13.23 8.41 -5.16
CA ARG A 266 13.73 8.74 -6.52
C ARG A 266 13.11 7.84 -7.57
N THR A 267 13.24 6.54 -7.38
CA THR A 267 12.72 5.52 -8.28
C THR A 267 11.24 5.33 -7.98
N ARG A 268 10.40 5.56 -8.98
CA ARG A 268 8.95 5.37 -8.90
C ARG A 268 8.53 4.14 -9.67
N VAL A 269 7.64 3.36 -9.06
CA VAL A 269 7.04 2.20 -9.71
C VAL A 269 5.52 2.22 -9.57
N TYR A 270 4.88 1.61 -10.56
CA TYR A 270 3.49 1.26 -10.58
C TYR A 270 3.23 -0.05 -9.84
N ASN A 271 2.06 -0.17 -9.21
CA ASN A 271 1.58 -1.44 -8.72
C ASN A 271 1.21 -2.35 -9.93
N PRO A 272 1.79 -3.57 -10.06
CA PRO A 272 1.51 -4.46 -11.18
C PRO A 272 0.04 -4.84 -11.28
N PHE A 273 -0.61 -5.15 -10.17
CA PHE A 273 -2.01 -5.55 -10.19
C PHE A 273 -2.94 -4.43 -10.64
N SER A 274 -2.72 -3.19 -10.20
CA SER A 274 -3.48 -2.03 -10.67
C SER A 274 -3.30 -1.82 -12.18
N ILE A 275 -2.07 -1.89 -12.69
CA ILE A 275 -1.78 -1.73 -14.13
C ILE A 275 -2.44 -2.83 -14.97
N LEU A 276 -2.26 -4.09 -14.58
CA LEU A 276 -2.86 -5.21 -15.31
C LEU A 276 -4.39 -5.10 -15.30
N SER A 277 -4.98 -4.76 -14.17
CA SER A 277 -6.45 -4.62 -14.06
C SER A 277 -6.98 -3.42 -14.85
N PHE A 278 -6.24 -2.30 -14.85
CA PHE A 278 -6.55 -1.13 -15.66
C PHE A 278 -6.59 -1.46 -17.14
N PHE A 279 -5.55 -2.11 -17.69
CA PHE A 279 -5.53 -2.43 -19.11
C PHE A 279 -6.56 -3.49 -19.52
N ARG A 280 -6.93 -4.40 -18.61
CA ARG A 280 -8.05 -5.33 -18.85
C ARG A 280 -9.38 -4.60 -18.98
N ASP A 281 -9.67 -3.66 -18.08
CA ASP A 281 -10.99 -3.02 -18.00
C ASP A 281 -11.07 -1.72 -18.80
N SER A 282 -9.92 -1.15 -19.19
CA SER A 282 -9.78 0.20 -19.76
C SER A 282 -10.54 1.25 -18.96
N ALA A 283 -10.41 1.24 -17.63
CA ALA A 283 -11.16 2.11 -16.73
C ALA A 283 -10.32 2.60 -15.55
N PHE A 284 -10.32 3.92 -15.31
CA PHE A 284 -9.68 4.50 -14.13
C PHE A 284 -10.54 4.28 -12.88
N ARG A 285 -10.09 3.37 -12.01
CA ARG A 285 -10.73 3.06 -10.72
C ARG A 285 -9.73 2.45 -9.73
N ASN A 286 -10.20 2.17 -8.52
CA ASN A 286 -9.40 1.56 -7.46
C ASN A 286 -9.41 0.03 -7.63
N TYR A 287 -8.25 -0.58 -7.83
CA TYR A 287 -8.04 -2.01 -8.06
C TYR A 287 -7.33 -2.69 -6.89
N TRP A 288 -6.22 -2.12 -6.43
CA TRP A 288 -5.37 -2.67 -5.39
C TRP A 288 -6.05 -2.62 -4.02
N PHE A 289 -6.81 -1.57 -3.73
CA PHE A 289 -7.43 -1.39 -2.42
C PHE A 289 -8.56 -2.39 -2.13
N GLU A 290 -9.27 -2.87 -3.17
CA GLU A 290 -10.38 -3.83 -3.06
C GLU A 290 -9.94 -5.23 -2.55
N THR A 291 -8.64 -5.43 -2.39
CA THR A 291 -8.02 -6.75 -2.31
C THR A 291 -7.73 -7.24 -0.89
N GLY A 292 -8.35 -6.57 0.08
CA GLY A 292 -8.20 -6.85 1.50
C GLY A 292 -7.49 -5.71 2.21
N THR A 293 -8.19 -4.59 2.36
CA THR A 293 -7.78 -3.53 3.28
C THR A 293 -7.99 -4.02 4.70
N PRO A 294 -6.96 -3.95 5.56
CA PRO A 294 -7.18 -4.24 6.95
C PRO A 294 -8.09 -3.17 7.55
N ASN A 295 -9.31 -3.55 7.94
CA ASN A 295 -10.22 -2.68 8.71
C ASN A 295 -9.55 -2.12 9.98
N PHE A 296 -8.44 -2.72 10.43
CA PHE A 296 -7.65 -2.21 11.55
C PHE A 296 -6.95 -0.87 11.26
N LEU A 297 -6.62 -0.52 10.00
CA LEU A 297 -5.84 0.68 9.71
C LEU A 297 -6.60 1.98 9.99
N PRO A 298 -7.82 2.20 9.46
CA PRO A 298 -8.63 3.35 9.85
C PRO A 298 -8.87 3.43 11.36
N LYS A 299 -9.10 2.28 12.01
CA LYS A 299 -9.27 2.19 13.47
C LYS A 299 -8.01 2.59 14.23
N LEU A 300 -6.84 2.16 13.77
CA LEU A 300 -5.55 2.51 14.37
C LEU A 300 -5.26 4.01 14.23
N MET A 301 -5.50 4.57 13.04
CA MET A 301 -5.36 6.00 12.76
C MET A 301 -6.28 6.84 13.65
N LYS A 302 -7.56 6.47 13.72
CA LYS A 302 -8.55 7.11 14.61
C LYS A 302 -8.15 7.01 16.08
N LYS A 303 -7.71 5.83 16.55
CA LYS A 303 -7.29 5.61 17.94
C LYS A 303 -6.07 6.46 18.33
N GLN A 304 -5.13 6.66 17.41
CA GLN A 304 -3.93 7.48 17.65
C GLN A 304 -4.10 8.95 17.24
N GLN A 305 -5.31 9.36 16.84
CA GLN A 305 -5.62 10.71 16.35
C GLN A 305 -4.68 11.20 15.22
N LEU A 306 -4.19 10.28 14.38
CA LEU A 306 -3.32 10.57 13.25
C LEU A 306 -4.07 10.32 11.93
N LEU A 307 -4.90 11.29 11.56
CA LEU A 307 -5.81 11.22 10.40
C LEU A 307 -5.25 11.91 9.16
N GLU A 308 -4.36 12.89 9.35
CA GLU A 308 -3.64 13.58 8.28
C GLU A 308 -2.22 13.04 8.19
N VAL A 309 -1.95 12.34 7.09
CA VAL A 309 -0.69 11.60 6.88
C VAL A 309 -0.03 11.92 5.53
N ASP A 310 -0.58 12.89 4.79
CA ASP A 310 -0.04 13.32 3.51
C ASP A 310 0.99 14.43 3.74
N GLY A 311 2.24 14.22 3.31
CA GLY A 311 3.34 15.18 3.49
C GLY A 311 4.01 15.17 4.88
N VAL A 312 3.77 14.15 5.71
CA VAL A 312 4.34 14.04 7.06
C VAL A 312 5.81 13.63 7.02
N GLU A 313 6.60 14.16 7.94
CA GLU A 313 8.03 13.83 8.06
C GLU A 313 8.24 12.69 9.07
N MET A 314 9.13 11.76 8.73
CA MET A 314 9.50 10.64 9.57
C MET A 314 11.03 10.48 9.59
N ASP A 315 11.57 10.21 10.77
CA ASP A 315 12.97 9.86 10.96
C ASP A 315 13.28 8.41 10.52
N GLU A 316 14.53 8.15 10.14
CA GLU A 316 14.98 6.82 9.69
C GLU A 316 14.72 5.71 10.73
N LEU A 317 14.71 6.03 12.03
CA LEU A 317 14.39 5.06 13.09
C LEU A 317 12.97 4.49 12.95
N GLY A 318 12.04 5.23 12.34
CA GLY A 318 10.69 4.77 12.04
C GLY A 318 10.64 3.58 11.06
N PHE A 319 11.70 3.35 10.28
CA PHE A 319 11.82 2.14 9.43
C PHE A 319 12.27 0.90 10.21
N SER A 320 12.60 1.03 11.49
CA SER A 320 13.22 -0.02 12.33
C SER A 320 12.42 -0.33 13.61
N SER A 321 11.67 0.63 14.16
CA SER A 321 10.93 0.47 15.42
C SER A 321 9.62 -0.29 15.23
N TYR A 322 9.60 -1.60 15.53
CA TYR A 322 8.36 -2.37 15.49
C TYR A 322 8.21 -3.30 16.68
N ASP A 323 7.21 -2.97 17.49
CA ASP A 323 6.65 -3.81 18.53
C ASP A 323 5.20 -4.08 18.16
N ILE A 324 4.82 -5.36 18.02
CA ILE A 324 3.44 -5.75 17.73
C ILE A 324 2.46 -5.27 18.82
N GLU A 325 2.95 -4.97 20.02
CA GLU A 325 2.17 -4.41 21.12
C GLU A 325 2.03 -2.89 21.05
N LYS A 326 2.92 -2.22 20.32
CA LYS A 326 2.99 -0.75 20.19
C LYS A 326 3.13 -0.34 18.74
N LEU A 327 2.12 -0.68 17.94
CA LEU A 327 2.06 -0.27 16.54
C LEU A 327 2.05 1.25 16.41
N GLN A 328 2.87 1.77 15.51
CA GLN A 328 2.88 3.18 15.12
C GLN A 328 2.25 3.32 13.73
N VAL A 329 1.39 4.34 13.54
CA VAL A 329 0.62 4.51 12.30
C VAL A 329 1.51 4.68 11.06
N LEU A 330 2.44 5.66 11.04
CA LEU A 330 3.22 5.96 9.83
C LEU A 330 4.07 4.77 9.34
N PRO A 331 4.82 4.08 10.22
CA PRO A 331 5.57 2.89 9.83
C PRO A 331 4.70 1.77 9.25
N VAL A 332 3.53 1.53 9.86
CA VAL A 332 2.57 0.52 9.40
C VAL A 332 2.03 0.88 8.02
N LEU A 333 1.59 2.13 7.81
CA LEU A 333 1.03 2.58 6.54
C LEU A 333 2.06 2.50 5.40
N LEU A 334 3.33 2.83 5.67
CA LEU A 334 4.40 2.71 4.68
C LEU A 334 4.62 1.26 4.24
N GLN A 335 4.75 0.33 5.19
CA GLN A 335 5.02 -1.08 4.89
C GLN A 335 3.87 -1.76 4.16
N THR A 336 2.65 -1.41 4.55
CA THR A 336 1.44 -1.95 3.94
C THR A 336 1.11 -1.30 2.60
N GLY A 337 1.80 -0.23 2.21
CA GLY A 337 1.69 0.43 0.90
C GLY A 337 0.65 1.54 0.82
N TYR A 338 0.14 2.01 1.96
CA TYR A 338 -0.77 3.15 2.01
C TYR A 338 -0.03 4.49 2.06
N LEU A 339 1.22 4.49 2.52
CA LEU A 339 2.15 5.60 2.32
C LEU A 339 3.37 5.14 1.54
N THR A 340 4.08 6.11 0.99
CA THR A 340 5.36 5.91 0.30
C THR A 340 6.33 7.04 0.63
N ILE A 341 7.63 6.83 0.39
CA ILE A 341 8.62 7.88 0.51
C ILE A 341 8.46 8.81 -0.68
N GLN A 342 7.93 10.01 -0.46
CA GLN A 342 7.85 11.06 -1.48
C GLN A 342 9.20 11.73 -1.68
N GLU A 343 9.97 11.94 -0.62
CA GLU A 343 11.26 12.62 -0.72
C GLU A 343 12.17 12.18 0.43
N LYS A 344 13.48 12.08 0.15
CA LYS A 344 14.50 11.99 1.17
C LYS A 344 15.03 13.39 1.46
N LEU A 345 14.83 13.85 2.69
CA LEU A 345 15.22 15.18 3.15
C LEU A 345 16.61 15.14 3.79
N GLU A 346 17.12 16.31 4.18
CA GLU A 346 18.35 16.42 4.96
C GLU A 346 18.21 15.80 6.36
N TYR A 347 19.34 15.61 7.06
CA TYR A 347 19.40 15.11 8.44
C TYR A 347 18.77 13.73 8.70
N GLY A 348 18.57 12.91 7.68
CA GLY A 348 17.98 11.56 7.84
C GLY A 348 16.45 11.56 7.92
N LEU A 349 15.81 12.66 7.54
CA LEU A 349 14.35 12.77 7.49
C LEU A 349 13.80 12.32 6.13
N PHE A 350 12.55 11.85 6.14
CA PHE A 350 11.84 11.40 4.96
C PHE A 350 10.45 12.00 4.94
N ARG A 351 10.05 12.57 3.81
CA ARG A 351 8.66 13.00 3.58
C ARG A 351 7.86 11.80 3.09
N LEU A 352 6.79 11.48 3.81
CA LEU A 352 5.85 10.42 3.46
C LEU A 352 4.55 11.04 2.94
N GLY A 353 3.88 10.32 2.05
CA GLY A 353 2.53 10.66 1.62
C GLY A 353 1.89 9.54 0.83
N TYR A 354 0.68 9.77 0.33
CA TYR A 354 0.01 8.77 -0.49
C TYR A 354 0.78 8.56 -1.79
N PRO A 355 0.92 7.32 -2.28
CA PRO A 355 1.65 7.05 -3.51
C PRO A 355 0.94 7.62 -4.73
N ASN A 356 -0.39 7.55 -4.78
CA ASN A 356 -1.17 7.91 -5.94
C ASN A 356 -2.63 8.20 -5.56
N ARG A 357 -3.43 8.62 -6.54
CA ARG A 357 -4.85 8.92 -6.38
C ARG A 357 -5.66 7.72 -5.90
N GLU A 358 -5.38 6.51 -6.42
CA GLU A 358 -6.09 5.29 -6.04
C GLU A 358 -6.03 5.07 -4.51
N VAL A 359 -4.82 5.11 -3.95
CA VAL A 359 -4.61 4.86 -2.53
C VAL A 359 -5.18 6.01 -1.68
N ARG A 360 -4.97 7.27 -2.10
CA ARG A 360 -5.49 8.45 -1.41
C ARG A 360 -7.03 8.42 -1.33
N ALA A 361 -7.70 8.18 -2.46
CA ALA A 361 -9.15 8.13 -2.53
C ALA A 361 -9.73 7.05 -1.63
N SER A 362 -9.16 5.84 -1.67
CA SER A 362 -9.64 4.76 -0.84
C SER A 362 -9.36 4.97 0.65
N MET A 363 -8.19 5.48 1.03
CA MET A 363 -7.90 5.77 2.43
C MET A 363 -8.86 6.80 3.01
N LEU A 364 -9.11 7.90 2.29
CA LEU A 364 -10.07 8.92 2.70
C LEU A 364 -11.49 8.35 2.80
N THR A 365 -11.89 7.52 1.83
CA THR A 365 -13.20 6.83 1.83
C THR A 365 -13.43 6.04 3.11
N TYR A 366 -12.45 5.23 3.51
CA TYR A 366 -12.55 4.36 4.69
C TYR A 366 -12.35 5.10 6.01
N LEU A 367 -11.50 6.13 6.04
CA LEU A 367 -11.34 6.99 7.23
C LEU A 367 -12.63 7.76 7.53
N ILE A 368 -13.27 8.35 6.51
CA ILE A 368 -14.54 9.06 6.68
C ILE A 368 -15.63 8.09 7.16
N ALA A 369 -15.68 6.88 6.59
CA ALA A 369 -16.65 5.86 7.00
C ALA A 369 -16.44 5.41 8.46
N GLU A 370 -15.19 5.13 8.84
CA GLU A 370 -14.81 4.77 10.21
C GLU A 370 -15.08 5.93 11.19
N MET A 371 -14.86 7.18 10.78
CA MET A 371 -15.27 8.32 11.59
C MET A 371 -16.79 8.33 11.75
N ARG A 372 -17.55 8.29 10.66
CA ARG A 372 -19.03 8.38 10.69
C ARG A 372 -19.74 7.17 11.31
N HIS A 373 -19.03 6.08 11.59
CA HIS A 373 -19.62 4.78 11.96
C HIS A 373 -20.64 4.30 10.91
N ASP A 374 -20.31 4.51 9.63
CA ASP A 374 -21.16 4.21 8.47
C ASP A 374 -20.42 3.30 7.48
N GLU A 375 -21.11 2.80 6.47
CA GLU A 375 -20.51 1.98 5.42
C GLU A 375 -19.71 2.82 4.42
N ALA A 376 -18.54 2.34 4.01
CA ALA A 376 -17.66 3.01 3.04
C ALA A 376 -18.33 3.29 1.69
N ILE A 377 -19.34 2.48 1.31
CA ILE A 377 -20.06 2.61 0.05
C ILE A 377 -20.82 3.94 -0.09
N THR A 378 -21.21 4.57 1.02
CA THR A 378 -21.98 5.83 1.01
C THR A 378 -21.10 7.07 0.93
N THR A 379 -19.80 6.95 1.24
CA THR A 379 -18.87 8.09 1.32
C THR A 379 -18.63 8.74 -0.04
N THR A 380 -18.20 7.96 -1.04
CA THR A 380 -17.84 8.49 -2.37
C THR A 380 -19.03 9.18 -3.06
N PRO A 381 -20.24 8.59 -3.12
CA PRO A 381 -21.41 9.28 -3.69
C PRO A 381 -21.72 10.62 -3.01
N THR A 382 -21.54 10.69 -1.69
CA THR A 382 -21.77 11.91 -0.91
C THR A 382 -20.77 13.00 -1.29
N VAL A 383 -19.47 12.69 -1.37
CA VAL A 383 -18.41 13.64 -1.75
C VAL A 383 -18.55 14.08 -3.21
N VAL A 384 -18.91 13.18 -4.13
CA VAL A 384 -19.18 13.54 -5.52
C VAL A 384 -20.42 14.44 -5.64
N SER A 385 -21.45 14.21 -4.84
CA SER A 385 -22.62 15.08 -4.79
C SER A 385 -22.26 16.47 -4.26
N LEU A 386 -21.37 16.54 -3.27
CA LEU A 386 -20.84 17.81 -2.74
C LEU A 386 -20.06 18.58 -3.81
N HIS A 387 -19.19 17.89 -4.57
CA HIS A 387 -18.50 18.46 -5.72
C HIS A 387 -19.46 19.04 -6.76
N ARG A 388 -20.50 18.28 -7.14
CA ARG A 388 -21.51 18.75 -8.11
C ARG A 388 -22.26 19.98 -7.61
N ALA A 389 -22.59 20.05 -6.31
CA ALA A 389 -23.26 21.19 -5.72
C ALA A 389 -22.38 22.46 -5.76
N PHE A 390 -21.09 22.35 -5.43
CA PHE A 390 -20.14 23.46 -5.59
C PHE A 390 -20.00 23.90 -7.05
N ALA A 391 -19.88 22.95 -7.99
CA ALA A 391 -19.78 23.27 -9.41
C ALA A 391 -21.03 24.00 -9.96
N ALA A 392 -22.20 23.69 -9.41
CA ALA A 392 -23.47 24.33 -9.75
C ALA A 392 -23.75 25.63 -8.97
N ASN A 393 -22.85 26.05 -8.07
CA ASN A 393 -23.07 27.17 -7.14
C ASN A 393 -24.33 27.02 -6.26
N ASP A 394 -24.70 25.79 -5.91
CA ASP A 394 -25.86 25.46 -5.08
C ASP A 394 -25.43 25.30 -3.62
N LEU A 395 -25.26 26.43 -2.92
CA LEU A 395 -24.83 26.44 -1.52
C LEU A 395 -25.86 25.83 -0.56
N GLU A 396 -27.15 25.89 -0.88
CA GLU A 396 -28.18 25.22 -0.06
C GLU A 396 -27.98 23.71 -0.07
N GLN A 397 -27.74 23.14 -1.25
CA GLN A 397 -27.45 21.72 -1.39
C GLN A 397 -26.10 21.33 -0.77
N VAL A 398 -25.07 22.19 -0.86
CA VAL A 398 -23.79 22.00 -0.14
C VAL A 398 -24.05 21.85 1.36
N ILE A 399 -24.76 22.81 1.98
CA ILE A 399 -25.03 22.77 3.42
C ILE A 399 -25.89 21.57 3.79
N LYS A 400 -26.87 21.19 2.95
CA LYS A 400 -27.69 19.99 3.17
C LYS A 400 -26.85 18.70 3.19
N LEU A 401 -25.90 18.56 2.27
CA LEU A 401 -25.00 17.41 2.20
C LEU A 401 -24.05 17.38 3.40
N VAL A 402 -23.47 18.52 3.76
CA VAL A 402 -22.65 18.65 4.98
C VAL A 402 -23.47 18.25 6.22
N LYS A 403 -24.70 18.75 6.39
CA LYS A 403 -25.60 18.33 7.48
C LYS A 403 -25.80 16.81 7.52
N SER A 404 -25.98 16.18 6.35
CA SER A 404 -26.18 14.73 6.24
C SER A 404 -24.96 13.93 6.67
N ILE A 405 -23.75 14.39 6.35
CA ILE A 405 -22.49 13.74 6.73
C ILE A 405 -22.37 13.64 8.26
N PHE A 406 -22.74 14.70 8.99
CA PHE A 406 -22.59 14.78 10.45
C PHE A 406 -23.72 14.11 11.22
N LYS A 407 -24.94 14.06 10.67
CA LYS A 407 -26.10 13.47 11.34
C LYS A 407 -25.94 11.97 11.65
N THR A 408 -25.07 11.26 10.93
CA THR A 408 -24.84 9.82 11.12
C THR A 408 -23.93 9.50 12.31
N ILE A 409 -23.32 10.50 12.97
CA ILE A 409 -22.38 10.29 14.09
C ILE A 409 -23.14 9.90 15.39
N PRO A 410 -22.74 8.82 16.10
CA PRO A 410 -23.34 8.43 17.38
C PRO A 410 -23.26 9.49 18.48
N SER A 411 -24.34 9.62 19.26
CA SER A 411 -24.52 10.72 20.23
C SER A 411 -23.50 10.78 21.36
N HIS A 412 -22.99 9.64 21.81
CA HIS A 412 -22.07 9.52 22.94
C HIS A 412 -20.61 9.85 22.60
N ILE A 413 -20.24 9.76 21.31
CA ILE A 413 -18.88 10.04 20.82
C ILE A 413 -18.63 11.54 20.78
N PHE A 414 -19.65 12.32 20.44
CA PHE A 414 -19.57 13.76 20.29
C PHE A 414 -19.36 14.53 21.62
N ILE A 415 -19.54 13.91 22.78
CA ILE A 415 -19.68 14.63 24.07
C ILE A 415 -18.33 14.85 24.80
N LYS A 416 -17.26 14.09 24.50
CA LYS A 416 -15.96 14.21 25.19
C LYS A 416 -14.85 14.90 24.37
N GLU A 417 -14.91 14.87 23.04
CA GLU A 417 -13.86 15.38 22.13
C GLU A 417 -14.47 16.08 20.89
N ALA A 418 -15.59 16.80 21.08
CA ALA A 418 -16.44 17.34 20.02
C ALA A 418 -15.69 18.12 18.93
N GLU A 419 -14.77 19.00 19.33
CA GLU A 419 -14.10 19.96 18.44
C GLU A 419 -13.05 19.30 17.56
N SER A 420 -12.12 18.54 18.14
CA SER A 420 -11.09 17.79 17.39
C SER A 420 -11.70 16.79 16.41
N TYR A 421 -12.73 16.06 16.86
CA TYR A 421 -13.43 15.10 16.02
C TYR A 421 -14.19 15.79 14.87
N TYR A 422 -14.84 16.92 15.16
CA TYR A 422 -15.53 17.74 14.16
C TYR A 422 -14.57 18.27 13.08
N HIS A 423 -13.48 18.91 13.48
CA HIS A 423 -12.48 19.43 12.55
C HIS A 423 -11.89 18.31 11.70
N SER A 424 -11.52 17.18 12.31
CA SER A 424 -10.99 16.02 11.60
C SER A 424 -11.92 15.51 10.49
N LEU A 425 -13.24 15.44 10.74
CA LEU A 425 -14.18 14.97 9.72
C LEU A 425 -14.37 15.97 8.58
N ILE A 426 -14.46 17.27 8.88
CA ILE A 426 -14.46 18.32 7.85
C ILE A 426 -13.20 18.18 6.99
N HIS A 427 -12.04 18.11 7.61
CA HIS A 427 -10.76 18.00 6.92
C HIS A 427 -10.74 16.81 5.98
N LEU A 428 -11.10 15.60 6.43
CA LEU A 428 -11.13 14.42 5.58
C LEU A 428 -12.09 14.57 4.39
N VAL A 429 -13.29 15.11 4.62
CA VAL A 429 -14.29 15.31 3.55
C VAL A 429 -13.78 16.29 2.50
N PHE A 430 -13.19 17.42 2.91
CA PHE A 430 -12.69 18.43 1.98
C PHE A 430 -11.35 18.05 1.33
N HIS A 431 -10.51 17.23 1.97
CA HIS A 431 -9.37 16.59 1.33
C HIS A 431 -9.81 15.58 0.25
N TYR A 432 -10.90 14.84 0.50
CA TYR A 432 -11.47 13.93 -0.49
C TYR A 432 -12.12 14.70 -1.64
N LEU A 433 -12.84 15.79 -1.33
CA LEU A 433 -13.35 16.72 -2.33
C LEU A 433 -12.22 17.26 -3.24
N GLY A 434 -11.04 17.49 -2.65
CA GLY A 434 -9.79 17.87 -3.32
C GLY A 434 -9.34 16.97 -4.47
N LEU A 435 -9.85 15.72 -4.55
CA LEU A 435 -9.58 14.83 -5.68
C LEU A 435 -10.43 15.15 -6.91
N TYR A 436 -11.51 15.89 -6.76
CA TYR A 436 -12.43 16.23 -7.85
C TYR A 436 -12.33 17.70 -8.27
N THR A 437 -11.91 18.56 -7.35
CA THR A 437 -11.77 20.00 -7.57
C THR A 437 -10.67 20.53 -6.68
N GLU A 438 -10.00 21.63 -7.04
CA GLU A 438 -8.99 22.24 -6.18
C GLU A 438 -9.61 22.63 -4.82
N SER A 439 -9.18 21.95 -3.76
CA SER A 439 -9.62 22.17 -2.39
C SER A 439 -8.39 22.36 -1.50
N GLU A 440 -8.27 23.52 -0.86
CA GLU A 440 -7.20 23.80 0.11
C GLU A 440 -7.78 23.75 1.51
N VAL A 441 -7.17 22.96 2.39
CA VAL A 441 -7.56 22.83 3.81
C VAL A 441 -6.35 23.23 4.66
N ASN A 442 -6.51 24.07 5.69
CA ASN A 442 -5.41 24.46 6.58
C ASN A 442 -5.63 23.94 8.00
N THR A 443 -4.54 23.53 8.66
CA THR A 443 -4.58 22.76 9.91
C THR A 443 -3.99 23.48 11.13
N ASN A 444 -3.59 24.75 10.98
CA ASN A 444 -3.00 25.54 12.08
C ASN A 444 -3.99 26.55 12.65
N ASP A 445 -3.98 26.67 13.99
CA ASP A 445 -4.77 27.61 14.79
C ASP A 445 -4.61 29.06 14.32
N GLY A 446 -5.57 29.52 13.50
CA GLY A 446 -5.60 30.87 12.94
C GLY A 446 -5.55 30.96 11.42
N ARG A 447 -5.74 29.85 10.69
CA ARG A 447 -5.89 29.81 9.22
C ARG A 447 -7.32 29.43 8.81
N LEU A 448 -7.65 29.77 7.56
CA LEU A 448 -8.90 29.46 6.90
C LEU A 448 -9.13 27.95 6.82
N ASP A 449 -10.31 27.49 7.24
CA ASP A 449 -10.62 26.05 7.27
C ASP A 449 -10.64 25.42 5.87
N CYS A 450 -11.32 26.04 4.89
CA CYS A 450 -11.37 25.46 3.54
C CYS A 450 -11.52 26.50 2.43
N VAL A 451 -10.86 26.26 1.29
CA VAL A 451 -11.15 26.88 0.00
C VAL A 451 -11.57 25.82 -0.98
N VAL A 452 -12.68 26.02 -1.68
CA VAL A 452 -13.07 25.19 -2.83
C VAL A 452 -13.04 26.07 -4.08
N LYS A 453 -12.20 25.72 -5.05
CA LYS A 453 -12.12 26.42 -6.33
C LYS A 453 -12.78 25.54 -7.40
N THR A 454 -13.79 26.08 -8.07
CA THR A 454 -14.43 25.45 -9.22
C THR A 454 -14.03 26.20 -10.50
N PRO A 455 -14.40 25.72 -11.70
CA PRO A 455 -14.18 26.48 -12.93
C PRO A 455 -14.87 27.87 -12.93
N THR A 456 -15.90 28.05 -12.11
CA THR A 456 -16.74 29.26 -12.11
C THR A 456 -16.58 30.14 -10.88
N HIS A 457 -16.27 29.60 -9.70
CA HIS A 457 -16.25 30.34 -8.42
C HIS A 457 -15.10 29.90 -7.51
N ILE A 458 -14.74 30.75 -6.56
CA ILE A 458 -13.86 30.43 -5.44
C ILE A 458 -14.64 30.59 -4.13
N TYR A 459 -14.87 29.50 -3.43
CA TYR A 459 -15.55 29.48 -2.13
C TYR A 459 -14.52 29.56 -1.01
N VAL A 460 -14.67 30.52 -0.11
CA VAL A 460 -13.84 30.70 1.09
C VAL A 460 -14.71 30.37 2.28
N ILE A 461 -14.44 29.23 2.93
CA ILE A 461 -15.33 28.62 3.91
C ILE A 461 -14.67 28.59 5.28
N GLU A 462 -15.39 29.05 6.29
CA GLU A 462 -15.00 29.00 7.70
C GLU A 462 -16.09 28.30 8.51
N PHE A 463 -15.65 27.40 9.36
CA PHE A 463 -16.46 26.55 10.22
C PHE A 463 -16.29 26.95 11.69
N LYS A 464 -17.40 27.02 12.43
CA LYS A 464 -17.40 27.20 13.89
C LYS A 464 -18.23 26.14 14.58
N LEU A 465 -17.82 25.79 15.80
CA LEU A 465 -18.56 24.90 16.68
C LEU A 465 -19.05 25.69 17.90
N ASN A 466 -20.35 25.61 18.20
CA ASN A 466 -21.02 26.27 19.32
C ASN A 466 -20.81 27.79 19.40
N LYS A 467 -20.75 28.46 18.25
CA LYS A 467 -20.64 29.93 18.14
C LYS A 467 -21.75 30.46 17.24
N SER A 468 -21.40 31.25 16.23
CA SER A 468 -22.35 31.80 15.26
C SER A 468 -21.77 31.83 13.84
N ALA A 469 -22.66 31.81 12.85
CA ALA A 469 -22.26 31.96 11.45
C ALA A 469 -21.71 33.38 11.19
N ASP A 470 -22.14 34.37 11.98
CA ASP A 470 -21.60 35.74 11.96
C ASP A 470 -20.15 35.79 12.38
N GLU A 471 -19.77 35.12 13.47
CA GLU A 471 -18.37 35.04 13.89
C GLU A 471 -17.48 34.35 12.83
N ALA A 472 -18.00 33.31 12.17
CA ALA A 472 -17.31 32.66 11.06
C ALA A 472 -17.08 33.64 9.90
N MET A 473 -18.12 34.37 9.48
CA MET A 473 -18.02 35.38 8.43
C MET A 473 -17.08 36.52 8.80
N GLN A 474 -17.15 37.00 10.05
CA GLN A 474 -16.30 38.08 10.53
C GLN A 474 -14.84 37.65 10.53
N GLN A 475 -14.53 36.42 10.95
CA GLN A 475 -13.17 35.89 10.88
C GLN A 475 -12.63 35.85 9.44
N ILE A 476 -13.44 35.43 8.46
CA ILE A 476 -13.03 35.43 7.05
C ILE A 476 -12.60 36.83 6.60
N LYS A 477 -13.38 37.85 6.97
CA LYS A 477 -13.15 39.24 6.61
C LYS A 477 -11.96 39.84 7.35
N ASP A 478 -11.89 39.68 8.67
CA ASP A 478 -10.82 40.23 9.52
C ASP A 478 -9.44 39.69 9.15
N LYS A 479 -9.39 38.44 8.69
CA LYS A 479 -8.14 37.79 8.28
C LYS A 479 -7.81 37.97 6.80
N GLY A 480 -8.67 38.63 6.02
CA GLY A 480 -8.44 38.87 4.59
C GLY A 480 -8.28 37.59 3.77
N TYR A 481 -8.93 36.49 4.15
CA TYR A 481 -8.68 35.18 3.52
C TYR A 481 -8.97 35.12 2.01
N ALA A 482 -9.86 35.99 1.51
CA ALA A 482 -10.16 36.11 0.09
C ALA A 482 -9.13 36.96 -0.69
N GLU A 483 -8.29 37.74 -0.02
CA GLU A 483 -7.35 38.68 -0.67
C GLU A 483 -6.33 37.95 -1.54
N LYS A 484 -5.88 36.75 -1.13
CA LYS A 484 -4.96 35.91 -1.93
C LYS A 484 -5.51 35.55 -3.31
N TYR A 485 -6.83 35.64 -3.51
CA TYR A 485 -7.50 35.32 -4.77
C TYR A 485 -7.94 36.54 -5.56
N ARG A 486 -7.59 37.76 -5.11
CA ARG A 486 -8.06 39.00 -5.75
C ARG A 486 -7.69 39.09 -7.24
N ALA A 487 -6.53 38.57 -7.63
CA ALA A 487 -6.07 38.55 -9.02
C ALA A 487 -6.75 37.46 -9.89
N ASP A 488 -7.45 36.51 -9.27
CA ASP A 488 -8.21 35.49 -9.99
C ASP A 488 -9.52 36.10 -10.52
N PRO A 489 -9.90 35.90 -11.79
CA PRO A 489 -11.10 36.49 -12.37
C PRO A 489 -12.41 35.85 -11.89
N ARG A 490 -12.37 34.68 -11.25
CA ARG A 490 -13.58 34.02 -10.73
C ARG A 490 -14.19 34.83 -9.57
N PRO A 491 -15.53 34.91 -9.42
CA PRO A 491 -16.17 35.48 -8.24
C PRO A 491 -15.80 34.73 -6.96
N LYS A 492 -15.66 35.46 -5.85
CA LYS A 492 -15.32 34.88 -4.55
C LYS A 492 -16.60 34.83 -3.72
N VAL A 493 -16.87 33.70 -3.10
CA VAL A 493 -18.06 33.51 -2.27
C VAL A 493 -17.58 33.13 -0.88
N LEU A 494 -17.80 34.02 0.08
CA LEU A 494 -17.52 33.77 1.49
C LEU A 494 -18.66 32.94 2.07
N VAL A 495 -18.34 31.94 2.88
CA VAL A 495 -19.32 31.06 3.52
C VAL A 495 -18.94 30.81 4.97
N GLY A 496 -19.71 31.36 5.90
CA GLY A 496 -19.55 31.12 7.33
C GLY A 496 -20.56 30.10 7.81
N VAL A 497 -20.12 29.02 8.46
CA VAL A 497 -20.98 27.90 8.88
C VAL A 497 -20.80 27.64 10.37
N ASN A 498 -21.91 27.59 11.12
CA ASN A 498 -21.91 27.24 12.54
C ASN A 498 -22.56 25.88 12.76
N PHE A 499 -21.87 25.04 13.52
CA PHE A 499 -22.33 23.75 14.00
C PHE A 499 -22.70 23.82 15.46
N SER A 500 -23.74 23.10 15.84
CA SER A 500 -24.12 22.93 17.23
C SER A 500 -23.78 21.51 17.67
N SER A 501 -23.02 21.42 18.76
CA SER A 501 -22.68 20.14 19.40
C SER A 501 -23.87 19.43 20.00
N GLU A 502 -24.90 20.19 20.37
CA GLU A 502 -26.16 19.69 20.90
C GLU A 502 -26.99 19.01 19.80
N THR A 503 -27.21 19.71 18.69
CA THR A 503 -28.02 19.22 17.56
C THR A 503 -27.23 18.35 16.58
N LYS A 504 -25.89 18.29 16.72
CA LYS A 504 -24.95 17.48 15.94
C LYS A 504 -25.02 17.75 14.43
N THR A 505 -25.26 19.01 14.08
CA THR A 505 -25.42 19.43 12.69
C THR A 505 -25.19 20.94 12.54
N VAL A 506 -25.25 21.42 11.30
CA VAL A 506 -25.19 22.86 11.01
C VAL A 506 -26.44 23.55 11.59
N GLU A 507 -26.23 24.45 12.54
CA GLU A 507 -27.28 25.25 13.17
C GLU A 507 -27.61 26.50 12.33
N GLY A 508 -26.59 27.11 11.73
CA GLY A 508 -26.75 28.30 10.88
C GLY A 508 -25.61 28.46 9.90
N TRP A 509 -25.86 29.16 8.79
CA TRP A 509 -24.84 29.53 7.81
C TRP A 509 -25.16 30.87 7.17
N LYS A 510 -24.13 31.56 6.68
CA LYS A 510 -24.22 32.84 5.96
C LYS A 510 -23.31 32.82 4.75
N THR A 511 -23.65 33.62 3.75
CA THR A 511 -22.82 33.78 2.55
C THR A 511 -22.79 35.22 2.07
N GLU A 512 -21.69 35.60 1.43
CA GLU A 512 -21.48 36.89 0.81
C GLU A 512 -20.65 36.72 -0.47
N ALA A 513 -21.16 37.24 -1.58
CA ALA A 513 -20.41 37.29 -2.83
C ALA A 513 -19.57 38.58 -2.86
N LEU A 514 -18.29 38.43 -3.18
CA LEU A 514 -17.40 39.54 -3.49
C LEU A 514 -17.29 39.67 -5.01
N GLU A 515 -17.59 40.85 -5.51
CA GLU A 515 -17.41 41.22 -6.92
C GLU A 515 -15.93 41.38 -7.30
#